data_AF-A0A936II72-F1
#
_entry.id   AF-A0A936II72-F1
#
_cell.length_a   1.000
_cell.length_b   1.000
_cell.length_c   1.000
_cell.angle_alpha   90.00
_cell.angle_beta   90.00
_cell.angle_gamma   90.00
#
_symmetry.space_group_name_H-M   'P 1'
#
loop_
_entity.id
_entity.type
_entity.pdbx_description
1 polymer ?
#
loop_
_entity_poly.entity_id
_entity_poly.type
_entity_poly.pdbx_seq_one_letter_code
_entity_poly.pdbx_strand_id
1 'polypeptide(L)'
;MEFHLVLISEIKTSFMVVYNVTVKLNLEIHEEWLKWMRAHHIPRVLSTGIFNKCRLSKLETEEIDGVTYVIQYDTPSMEAMNKYMAQYAPALQKEHIDKYANRFIAFRTYLHVIEEIFPIERQS
;
A
#
# COMPACT_ATOMS: atom_id res chain seq x y z
N MET A 1 -3.22 -27.50 40.17
CA MET A 1 -2.15 -26.64 39.62
C MET A 1 -2.72 -26.03 38.34
N GLU A 2 -3.65 -25.10 38.54
CA GLU A 2 -4.38 -24.38 37.51
C GLU A 2 -3.57 -23.14 37.13
N PHE A 3 -2.77 -23.24 36.09
CA PHE A 3 -2.13 -22.08 35.47
C PHE A 3 -1.98 -22.42 34.00
N HIS A 4 -3.02 -22.21 33.19
CA HIS A 4 -2.92 -21.97 31.74
C HIS A 4 -4.26 -21.48 31.14
N LEU A 5 -5.02 -20.70 31.91
CA LEU A 5 -6.15 -19.92 31.41
C LEU A 5 -5.89 -18.45 31.79
N VAL A 6 -4.82 -17.89 31.22
CA VAL A 6 -4.70 -16.43 31.16
C VAL A 6 -5.64 -16.00 30.05
N LEU A 7 -6.63 -15.19 30.44
CA LEU A 7 -7.60 -14.57 29.56
C LEU A 7 -6.92 -14.04 28.30
N ILE A 8 -7.40 -14.49 27.14
CA ILE A 8 -7.28 -13.74 25.89
C ILE A 8 -8.15 -12.50 26.11
N SER A 9 -7.62 -11.50 26.82
CA SER A 9 -8.20 -10.17 26.86
C SER A 9 -8.39 -9.74 25.42
N GLU A 10 -9.62 -9.44 25.04
CA GLU A 10 -10.09 -8.99 23.72
C GLU A 10 -8.93 -8.47 22.86
N ILE A 11 -8.42 -9.32 21.96
CA ILE A 11 -7.55 -8.85 20.89
C ILE A 11 -8.42 -7.88 20.12
N LYS A 12 -8.23 -6.59 20.38
CA LYS A 12 -8.80 -5.53 19.58
C LYS A 12 -8.08 -5.62 18.25
N THR A 13 -8.50 -6.54 17.40
CA THR A 13 -8.07 -6.63 16.02
C THR A 13 -8.50 -5.31 15.42
N SER A 14 -7.60 -4.32 15.36
CA SER A 14 -7.81 -3.20 14.47
C SER A 14 -7.93 -3.83 13.10
N PHE A 15 -9.13 -3.76 12.52
CA PHE A 15 -9.39 -4.20 11.14
C PHE A 15 -8.71 -3.23 10.18
N MET A 16 -7.38 -3.20 10.24
CA MET A 16 -6.55 -2.42 9.36
C MET A 16 -6.70 -3.01 7.96
N VAL A 17 -6.88 -2.13 7.00
CA VAL A 17 -6.98 -2.50 5.60
C VAL A 17 -5.71 -2.01 4.92
N VAL A 18 -5.13 -2.84 4.08
CA VAL A 18 -4.05 -2.43 3.17
C VAL A 18 -4.64 -2.26 1.78
N TYR A 19 -4.52 -1.06 1.24
CA TYR A 19 -4.75 -0.80 -0.16
C TYR A 19 -3.47 -1.06 -0.94
N ASN A 20 -3.48 -2.14 -1.72
CA ASN A 20 -2.34 -2.59 -2.51
C ASN A 20 -2.51 -2.16 -3.97
N VAL A 21 -1.46 -1.56 -4.53
CA VAL A 21 -1.38 -1.15 -5.93
C VAL A 21 -0.13 -1.77 -6.53
N THR A 22 -0.29 -2.68 -7.47
CA THR A 22 0.80 -3.23 -8.28
C THR A 22 0.84 -2.48 -9.61
N VAL A 23 1.99 -1.94 -9.98
CA VAL A 23 2.17 -1.15 -11.21
C VAL A 23 3.34 -1.71 -12.01
N LYS A 24 3.07 -2.27 -13.18
CA LYS A 24 4.09 -2.64 -14.17
C LYS A 24 4.28 -1.49 -15.15
N LEU A 25 5.52 -1.08 -15.37
CA LEU A 25 5.90 0.04 -16.23
C LEU A 25 6.84 -0.39 -17.34
N ASN A 26 6.77 0.29 -18.48
CA ASN A 26 7.78 0.17 -19.53
C ASN A 26 9.17 0.60 -18.99
N LEU A 27 10.23 -0.06 -19.46
CA LEU A 27 11.61 0.20 -19.04
C LEU A 27 12.04 1.67 -19.20
N GLU A 28 11.56 2.34 -20.24
CA GLU A 28 11.96 3.72 -20.55
C GLU A 28 11.51 4.75 -19.50
N ILE A 29 10.48 4.42 -18.70
CA ILE A 29 9.82 5.41 -17.84
C ILE A 29 9.95 5.11 -16.36
N HIS A 30 10.37 3.90 -15.97
CA HIS A 30 10.21 3.44 -14.60
C HIS A 30 11.02 4.28 -13.59
N GLU A 31 12.19 4.78 -13.98
CA GLU A 31 13.01 5.63 -13.10
C GLU A 31 12.41 7.02 -12.87
N GLU A 32 11.91 7.67 -13.93
CA GLU A 32 11.24 8.98 -13.81
C GLU A 32 9.93 8.82 -13.05
N TRP A 33 9.18 7.76 -13.34
CA TRP A 33 8.00 7.39 -12.57
C TRP A 33 8.30 7.21 -11.09
N LEU A 34 9.37 6.49 -10.74
CA LEU A 34 9.78 6.28 -9.36
C LEU A 34 10.17 7.60 -8.67
N LYS A 35 10.82 8.53 -9.38
CA LYS A 35 11.12 9.87 -8.87
C LYS A 35 9.82 10.66 -8.61
N TRP A 36 8.90 10.67 -9.57
CA TRP A 36 7.63 11.39 -9.45
C TRP A 36 6.73 10.81 -8.35
N MET A 37 6.66 9.49 -8.22
CA MET A 37 5.90 8.83 -7.16
C MET A 37 6.38 9.25 -5.77
N ARG A 38 7.70 9.26 -5.54
CA ARG A 38 8.31 9.65 -4.27
C ARG A 38 8.16 11.13 -3.97
N ALA A 39 8.39 11.98 -4.97
CA ALA A 39 8.43 13.43 -4.77
C ALA A 39 7.03 14.08 -4.77
N HIS A 40 6.04 13.47 -5.40
CA HIS A 40 4.76 14.13 -5.67
C HIS A 40 3.54 13.26 -5.38
N HIS A 41 3.40 12.11 -6.04
CA HIS A 41 2.14 11.35 -5.97
C HIS A 41 1.86 10.74 -4.60
N ILE A 42 2.83 10.00 -4.03
CA ILE A 42 2.68 9.38 -2.70
C ILE A 42 2.47 10.44 -1.62
N PRO A 43 3.26 11.54 -1.55
CA PRO A 43 2.99 12.62 -0.61
C PRO A 43 1.57 13.18 -0.71
N ARG A 44 1.03 13.33 -1.93
CA ARG A 44 -0.36 13.80 -2.11
C ARG A 44 -1.39 12.77 -1.66
N VAL A 45 -1.19 11.48 -1.92
CA VAL A 45 -2.05 10.41 -1.38
C VAL A 45 -2.05 10.45 0.15
N LEU A 46 -0.88 10.58 0.78
CA LEU A 46 -0.76 10.68 2.24
C LEU A 46 -1.38 11.97 2.79
N SER A 47 -1.30 13.08 2.07
CA SER A 47 -1.88 14.37 2.48
C SER A 47 -3.42 14.36 2.59
N THR A 48 -4.09 13.34 2.05
CA THR A 48 -5.54 13.13 2.24
C THR A 48 -5.90 12.84 3.70
N GLY A 49 -4.92 12.42 4.52
CA GLY A 49 -5.11 12.02 5.91
C GLY A 49 -5.83 10.68 6.08
N ILE A 50 -6.12 9.96 4.99
CA ILE A 50 -6.78 8.64 5.05
C ILE A 50 -5.78 7.53 5.44
N PHE A 51 -4.56 7.63 4.94
CA PHE A 51 -3.53 6.60 5.13
C PHE A 51 -2.50 7.04 6.16
N ASN A 52 -2.11 6.12 7.03
CA ASN A 52 -1.14 6.38 8.10
C ASN A 52 0.27 5.88 7.77
N LYS A 53 0.41 5.01 6.77
CA LYS A 53 1.67 4.40 6.36
C LYS A 53 1.63 4.05 4.88
N CYS A 54 2.77 4.18 4.22
CA CYS A 54 2.97 3.77 2.84
C CYS A 54 4.27 2.96 2.73
N ARG A 55 4.24 1.88 1.96
CA ARG A 55 5.40 1.10 1.56
C ARG A 55 5.48 1.06 0.04
N LEU A 56 6.62 1.46 -0.51
CA LEU A 56 6.91 1.37 -1.93
C LEU A 56 8.03 0.34 -2.11
N SER A 57 7.70 -0.75 -2.79
CA SER A 57 8.60 -1.86 -3.07
C SER A 57 8.80 -2.02 -4.57
N LYS A 58 9.96 -2.51 -4.99
CA LYS A 58 10.18 -3.05 -6.33
C LYS A 58 10.01 -4.57 -6.25
N LEU A 59 9.28 -5.17 -7.18
CA LEU A 59 9.22 -6.61 -7.32
C LEU A 59 10.55 -7.09 -7.92
N GLU A 60 11.23 -8.01 -7.24
CA GLU A 60 12.42 -8.66 -7.77
C GLU A 60 11.98 -9.81 -8.68
N THR A 61 12.23 -9.67 -9.98
CA THR A 61 11.80 -10.62 -11.01
C THR A 61 12.66 -10.48 -12.25
N GLU A 62 12.85 -11.55 -13.00
CA GLU A 62 13.57 -11.57 -14.29
C GLU A 62 12.67 -11.05 -15.44
N GLU A 63 11.93 -9.96 -15.21
CA GLU A 63 11.12 -9.36 -16.26
C GLU A 63 12.02 -8.67 -17.30
N ILE A 64 11.91 -9.10 -18.55
CA ILE A 64 12.63 -8.49 -19.68
C ILE A 64 11.89 -7.28 -20.28
N ASP A 65 10.60 -7.16 -20.01
CA ASP A 65 9.68 -6.24 -20.70
C ASP A 65 9.08 -5.16 -19.79
N GLY A 66 9.68 -4.91 -18.62
CA GLY A 66 9.25 -3.83 -17.74
C GLY A 66 9.79 -3.92 -16.33
N VAL A 67 9.34 -2.99 -15.48
CA VAL A 67 9.62 -3.00 -14.05
C VAL A 67 8.32 -2.94 -13.28
N THR A 68 8.15 -3.85 -12.33
CA THR A 68 6.99 -3.89 -11.46
C THR A 68 7.30 -3.29 -10.09
N TYR A 69 6.48 -2.32 -9.67
CA TYR A 69 6.48 -1.78 -8.32
C TYR A 69 5.18 -2.15 -7.59
N VAL A 70 5.27 -2.26 -6.27
CA VAL A 70 4.12 -2.52 -5.38
C VAL A 70 4.07 -1.40 -4.35
N ILE A 71 2.91 -0.75 -4.25
CA ILE A 71 2.64 0.30 -3.28
C ILE A 71 1.53 -0.17 -2.35
N GLN A 72 1.81 -0.17 -1.05
CA GLN A 72 0.87 -0.57 -0.02
C GLN A 72 0.60 0.62 0.89
N TYR A 73 -0.67 0.95 1.07
CA TYR A 73 -1.10 2.00 1.99
C TYR A 73 -1.98 1.40 3.09
N ASP A 74 -1.63 1.68 4.33
CA ASP A 74 -2.39 1.20 5.49
C ASP A 74 -3.46 2.25 5.85
N THR A 75 -4.70 1.79 6.01
CA THR A 75 -5.86 2.62 6.40
C THR A 75 -6.60 1.97 7.56
N PRO A 76 -7.14 2.76 8.52
CA PRO A 76 -7.71 2.22 9.75
C PRO A 76 -9.03 1.45 9.55
N SER A 77 -9.73 1.64 8.42
CA SER A 77 -11.00 0.96 8.16
C SER A 77 -11.41 1.00 6.68
N MET A 78 -12.36 0.13 6.31
CA MET A 78 -13.01 0.19 5.00
C MET A 78 -13.83 1.47 4.80
N GLU A 79 -14.36 2.08 5.87
CA GLU A 79 -15.08 3.35 5.77
C GLU A 79 -14.15 4.48 5.32
N ALA A 80 -12.97 4.58 5.94
CA ALA A 80 -11.93 5.52 5.53
C ALA A 80 -11.48 5.23 4.09
N MET A 81 -11.35 3.95 3.72
CA MET A 81 -11.03 3.55 2.35
C MET A 81 -12.08 3.98 1.33
N ASN A 82 -13.37 3.79 1.66
CA ASN A 82 -14.48 4.20 0.80
C ASN A 82 -14.51 5.72 0.62
N LYS A 83 -14.21 6.48 1.68
CA LYS A 83 -14.03 7.93 1.59
C LYS A 83 -12.89 8.31 0.65
N TYR A 84 -11.74 7.64 0.74
CA TYR A 84 -10.64 7.85 -0.21
C TYR A 84 -11.06 7.59 -1.66
N MET A 85 -11.72 6.47 -1.91
CA MET A 85 -12.16 6.06 -3.24
C MET A 85 -13.18 7.02 -3.85
N ALA A 86 -14.09 7.56 -3.04
CA ALA A 86 -15.10 8.49 -3.52
C ALA A 86 -14.56 9.91 -3.73
N GLN A 87 -13.71 10.41 -2.82
CA GLN A 87 -13.39 11.84 -2.76
C GLN A 87 -12.04 12.20 -3.38
N TYR A 88 -11.06 11.30 -3.34
CA TYR A 88 -9.66 11.65 -3.66
C TYR A 88 -9.08 10.80 -4.80
N ALA A 89 -9.39 9.51 -4.83
CA ALA A 89 -8.84 8.57 -5.80
C ALA A 89 -9.08 8.98 -7.27
N PRO A 90 -10.26 9.49 -7.69
CA PRO A 90 -10.49 9.82 -9.10
C PRO A 90 -9.52 10.88 -9.64
N ALA A 91 -9.29 11.96 -8.87
CA ALA A 91 -8.39 13.03 -9.27
C ALA A 91 -6.91 12.56 -9.28
N LEU A 92 -6.49 11.83 -8.25
CA LEU A 92 -5.12 11.32 -8.13
C LEU A 92 -4.81 10.27 -9.21
N GLN A 93 -5.75 9.38 -9.51
CA GLN A 93 -5.60 8.40 -10.59
C GLN A 93 -5.59 9.06 -11.96
N LYS A 94 -6.46 10.06 -12.18
CA LYS A 94 -6.46 10.83 -13.43
C LYS A 94 -5.11 11.50 -13.68
N GLU A 95 -4.50 12.10 -12.67
CA GLU A 95 -3.18 12.72 -12.82
C GLU A 95 -2.08 11.72 -13.19
N HIS A 96 -2.09 10.53 -12.58
CA HIS A 96 -1.17 9.44 -12.93
C HIS A 96 -1.40 8.97 -14.38
N ILE A 97 -2.67 8.78 -14.78
CA ILE A 97 -3.04 8.40 -16.15
C ILE A 97 -2.60 9.47 -17.15
N ASP A 98 -2.91 10.74 -16.91
CA ASP A 98 -2.60 11.84 -17.83
C ASP A 98 -1.08 11.94 -18.08
N LYS A 99 -0.24 11.63 -17.08
CA LYS A 99 1.23 11.67 -17.20
C LYS A 99 1.82 10.41 -17.84
N TYR A 100 1.23 9.23 -17.64
CA TYR A 100 1.84 7.95 -17.99
C TYR A 100 0.99 7.04 -18.90
N ALA A 101 -0.12 7.53 -19.45
CA ALA A 101 -1.04 6.76 -20.29
C ALA A 101 -0.30 5.87 -21.31
N ASN A 102 -0.80 4.65 -21.46
CA ASN A 102 -0.28 3.62 -22.38
C ASN A 102 1.15 3.11 -22.09
N ARG A 103 1.76 3.49 -20.95
CA ARG A 103 3.11 3.07 -20.56
C ARG A 103 3.16 2.31 -19.23
N PHE A 104 2.00 2.03 -18.64
CA PHE A 104 1.88 1.23 -17.42
C PHE A 104 0.59 0.41 -17.42
N ILE A 105 0.57 -0.63 -16.59
CA ILE A 105 -0.62 -1.37 -16.19
C ILE A 105 -0.67 -1.35 -14.66
N ALA A 106 -1.83 -1.07 -14.08
CA ALA A 106 -2.02 -1.04 -12.63
C ALA A 106 -3.12 -1.99 -12.19
N PHE A 107 -2.82 -2.83 -11.20
CA PHE A 107 -3.75 -3.74 -10.54
C PHE A 107 -3.91 -3.34 -9.07
N ARG A 108 -5.14 -3.37 -8.56
CA ARG A 108 -5.50 -2.85 -7.24
C ARG A 108 -6.27 -3.88 -6.45
N THR A 109 -5.87 -4.09 -5.20
CA THR A 109 -6.50 -5.04 -4.28
C THR A 109 -6.58 -4.47 -2.86
N TYR A 110 -7.42 -5.10 -2.04
CA TYR A 110 -7.58 -4.78 -0.62
C TYR A 110 -7.23 -6.01 0.20
N LEU A 111 -6.43 -5.82 1.24
CA LEU A 111 -6.10 -6.88 2.19
C LEU A 111 -6.65 -6.47 3.56
N HIS A 112 -7.37 -7.38 4.21
CA HIS A 112 -7.69 -7.24 5.63
C HIS A 112 -6.52 -7.82 6.42
N VAL A 113 -5.88 -7.01 7.26
CA VAL A 113 -4.79 -7.46 8.11
C VAL A 113 -5.39 -8.30 9.23
N ILE A 114 -4.97 -9.58 9.30
CA ILE A 114 -5.37 -10.49 10.38
C ILE A 114 -4.44 -10.32 11.58
N GLU A 115 -3.13 -10.27 11.34
CA GLU A 115 -2.10 -10.15 12.37
C GLU A 115 -0.78 -9.62 11.76
N GLU A 116 -0.01 -8.84 12.53
CA GLU A 116 1.39 -8.54 12.24
C GLU A 116 2.27 -9.30 13.25
N ILE A 117 3.09 -10.25 12.77
CA ILE A 117 3.93 -11.11 13.61
C ILE A 117 5.37 -10.59 13.59
N PHE A 118 5.93 -10.35 14.77
CA PHE A 118 7.29 -9.82 14.95
C PHE A 118 8.21 -10.85 15.63
N PRO A 119 9.54 -10.82 15.39
CA PRO A 119 10.48 -11.71 16.08
C PRO A 119 10.44 -11.52 17.59
N ILE A 120 10.58 -12.62 18.35
CA ILE A 120 10.82 -12.55 19.79
C ILE A 120 12.25 -12.06 19.97
N GLU A 121 12.44 -10.84 20.49
CA GLU A 121 13.78 -10.35 20.84
C GLU A 121 14.41 -11.32 21.85
N ARG A 122 15.52 -11.95 21.48
CA ARG A 122 16.36 -12.63 22.48
C ARG A 122 17.03 -11.51 23.28
N GLN A 123 16.62 -11.33 24.53
CA GLN A 123 17.40 -10.55 25.48
C GLN A 123 18.81 -11.15 25.51
N SER A 124 19.80 -10.37 25.07
CA SER A 124 21.22 -10.65 25.24
C SER A 124 21.62 -10.53 26.70
#